data_AF-A0A938FND8-F1
#
_entry.id   AF-A0A938FND8-F1
#
_cell.length_a   1.000
_cell.length_b   1.000
_cell.length_c   1.000
_cell.angle_alpha   90.00
_cell.angle_beta   90.00
_cell.angle_gamma   90.00
#
_symmetry.space_group_name_H-M   'P 1'
#
loop_
_entity.id
_entity.type
_entity.pdbx_description
1 polymer ?
#
loop_
_entity_poly.entity_id
_entity_poly.type
_entity_poly.pdbx_seq_one_letter_code
_entity_poly.pdbx_strand_id
1 'polypeptide(L)'
;MASTVPVDIAAQVSDELLSACHRLIPQLSSSAQPLTREELEEIVAGDATVLFVARVDGKIVGLLTLAIFRIPTAVRAWIEDVVVDSAARSHGV
;
A
#
# COMPACT_ATOMS: atom_id res chain seq x y z
N MET A 1 -18.47 8.97 -16.36
CA MET A 1 -17.48 9.91 -15.79
C MET A 1 -16.50 9.07 -14.98
N ALA A 2 -15.19 9.23 -15.16
CA ALA A 2 -14.23 8.49 -14.34
C ALA A 2 -14.37 8.98 -12.89
N SER A 3 -14.69 8.07 -11.96
CA SER A 3 -14.67 8.37 -10.54
C SER A 3 -13.22 8.61 -10.13
N THR A 4 -12.91 9.77 -9.56
CA THR A 4 -11.58 10.04 -9.00
C THR A 4 -11.39 9.19 -7.75
N VAL A 5 -10.37 8.34 -7.72
CA VAL A 5 -9.99 7.55 -6.55
C VAL A 5 -8.87 8.30 -5.82
N PRO A 6 -9.11 8.86 -4.62
CA PRO A 6 -8.05 9.49 -3.84
C PRO A 6 -6.98 8.48 -3.42
N VAL A 7 -5.73 8.93 -3.46
CA VAL A 7 -4.56 8.18 -2.99
C VAL A 7 -3.84 9.03 -1.96
N ASP A 8 -3.62 8.46 -0.78
CA ASP A 8 -2.96 9.12 0.35
C ASP A 8 -1.72 8.32 0.76
N ILE A 9 -0.74 9.00 1.38
CA ILE A 9 0.37 8.33 2.06
C ILE A 9 -0.10 7.87 3.43
N ALA A 10 0.11 6.59 3.75
CA ALA A 10 -0.10 6.06 5.09
C ALA A 10 1.00 6.59 6.03
N ALA A 11 0.71 7.70 6.73
CA ALA A 11 1.67 8.35 7.62
C ALA A 11 1.70 7.76 9.04
N GLN A 12 0.68 7.00 9.43
CA GLN A 12 0.55 6.39 10.75
C GLN A 12 -0.15 5.04 10.63
N VAL A 13 0.23 4.11 11.51
CA VAL A 13 -0.43 2.80 11.58
C VAL A 13 -1.75 2.91 12.34
N SER A 14 -2.80 2.34 11.76
CA SER A 14 -4.13 2.24 12.36
C SER A 14 -4.65 0.81 12.25
N ASP A 15 -5.67 0.47 13.03
CA ASP A 15 -6.38 -0.81 12.87
C ASP A 15 -6.99 -0.96 11.47
N GLU A 16 -7.45 0.15 10.87
CA GLU A 16 -7.96 0.17 9.50
C GLU A 16 -6.87 -0.23 8.50
N LEU A 17 -5.68 0.35 8.61
CA LEU A 17 -4.57 0.07 7.71
C LEU A 17 -4.11 -1.39 7.84
N LEU A 18 -3.93 -1.88 9.08
CA LEU A 18 -3.54 -3.27 9.32
C LEU A 18 -4.58 -4.26 8.76
N SER A 19 -5.87 -3.99 9.00
CA SER A 19 -6.96 -4.78 8.45
C SER A 19 -6.99 -4.75 6.91
N ALA A 20 -6.69 -3.61 6.31
CA ALA A 20 -6.56 -3.49 4.86
C ALA A 20 -5.38 -4.33 4.33
N CYS A 21 -4.21 -4.29 4.97
CA CYS A 21 -3.07 -5.14 4.63
C CYS A 21 -3.45 -6.63 4.69
N HIS A 22 -4.09 -7.09 5.76
CA HIS A 22 -4.52 -8.50 5.90
C HIS A 22 -5.53 -8.93 4.85
N ARG A 23 -6.36 -8.02 4.34
CA ARG A 23 -7.31 -8.31 3.27
C ARG A 23 -6.68 -8.25 1.87
N LEU A 24 -5.74 -7.34 1.64
CA LEU A 24 -5.22 -7.03 0.31
C LEU A 24 -3.97 -7.84 -0.04
N ILE A 25 -3.04 -8.03 0.89
CA ILE A 25 -1.78 -8.76 0.64
C ILE A 25 -2.04 -10.20 0.15
N PRO A 26 -3.00 -10.97 0.71
CA PRO A 26 -3.30 -12.31 0.19
C PRO A 26 -3.85 -12.33 -1.26
N GLN A 27 -4.39 -11.21 -1.74
CA GLN A 27 -4.82 -11.08 -3.15
C GLN A 27 -3.63 -10.86 -4.10
N LEU A 28 -2.53 -10.30 -3.58
CA LEU A 28 -1.28 -10.14 -4.31
C LEU A 28 -0.47 -11.45 -4.35
N SER A 29 -0.34 -12.10 -3.18
CA SER A 29 0.47 -13.30 -3.02
C SER A 29 -0.19 -14.28 -2.06
N SER A 30 -0.53 -15.47 -2.57
CA SER A 30 -1.18 -16.53 -1.78
C SER A 30 -0.28 -17.15 -0.70
N SER A 31 1.03 -16.92 -0.76
CA SER A 31 2.00 -17.43 0.22
C SER A 31 2.47 -16.37 1.21
N ALA A 32 1.96 -15.15 1.12
CA ALA A 32 2.32 -14.08 2.05
C ALA A 32 1.82 -14.41 3.47
N GLN A 33 2.68 -14.22 4.46
CA GLN A 33 2.28 -14.29 5.85
C GLN A 33 1.56 -12.98 6.26
N PRO A 34 0.61 -13.04 7.20
CA PRO A 34 -0.03 -11.83 7.72
C PRO A 34 1.01 -10.91 8.38
N LEU A 35 1.00 -9.65 7.98
CA LEU A 35 1.86 -8.61 8.55
C LEU A 35 1.50 -8.35 10.02
N THR A 36 2.49 -8.24 10.90
CA THR A 36 2.28 -7.79 12.28
C THR A 36 2.09 -6.27 12.33
N ARG A 37 1.63 -5.76 13.47
CA ARG A 37 1.49 -4.31 13.67
C ARG A 37 2.87 -3.64 13.69
N GLU A 38 3.83 -4.29 14.33
CA GLU A 38 5.20 -3.82 14.49
C GLU A 38 5.90 -3.73 13.13
N GLU A 39 5.79 -4.76 12.28
CA GLU A 39 6.34 -4.72 10.91
C GLU A 39 5.68 -3.61 10.07
N LEU A 40 4.37 -3.38 10.24
CA LEU A 40 3.68 -2.28 9.55
C LEU A 40 4.16 -0.91 10.05
N GLU A 41 4.47 -0.78 11.34
CA GLU A 41 5.06 0.44 11.92
C GLU A 41 6.46 0.69 11.36
N GLU A 42 7.29 -0.34 11.22
CA GLU A 42 8.59 -0.24 10.56
C GLU A 42 8.49 0.25 9.11
N ILE A 43 7.52 -0.27 8.35
CA ILE A 43 7.27 0.15 6.96
C ILE A 43 6.82 1.61 6.88
N VAL A 44 5.87 2.01 7.72
CA VAL A 44 5.28 3.37 7.71
C VAL A 44 6.26 4.43 8.22
N ALA A 45 7.09 4.09 9.21
CA ALA A 45 8.09 4.99 9.78
C ALA A 45 9.43 4.97 9.02
N GLY A 46 9.65 4.01 8.12
CA GLY A 46 10.90 3.82 7.42
C GLY A 46 11.20 4.89 6.37
N ASP A 47 12.39 5.47 6.39
CA ASP A 47 12.82 6.52 5.44
C ASP A 47 12.99 6.01 4.00
N ALA A 48 13.11 4.70 3.82
CA ALA A 48 13.37 4.06 2.53
C ALA A 48 12.09 3.64 1.79
N THR A 49 10.92 3.69 2.44
CA THR A 49 9.66 3.23 1.87
C THR A 49 8.55 4.25 2.05
N VAL A 50 7.65 4.34 1.07
CA VAL A 50 6.40 5.10 1.19
C VAL A 50 5.25 4.17 0.87
N LEU A 51 4.36 3.95 1.84
CA LEU A 51 3.14 3.17 1.64
C LEU A 51 2.01 4.10 1.22
N PHE A 52 1.46 3.88 0.03
CA PHE A 52 0.29 4.57 -0.50
C PHE A 52 -0.96 3.72 -0.34
N VAL A 53 -2.09 4.39 -0.06
CA VAL A 53 -3.40 3.75 0.06
C VAL A 53 -4.38 4.43 -0.89
N ALA A 54 -5.10 3.64 -1.68
CA ALA A 54 -6.20 4.13 -2.51
C ALA A 54 -7.53 3.94 -1.79
N ARG A 55 -8.44 4.93 -1.85
CA ARG A 55 -9.73 4.87 -1.15
C ARG A 55 -10.93 4.99 -2.07
N VAL A 56 -11.93 4.15 -1.86
CA VAL A 56 -13.27 4.26 -2.47
C VAL A 56 -14.30 4.21 -1.35
N ASP A 57 -15.23 5.17 -1.33
CA ASP A 57 -16.25 5.32 -0.29
C ASP A 57 -15.68 5.28 1.14
N GLY A 58 -14.51 5.92 1.32
CA GLY A 58 -13.80 6.00 2.60
C GLY A 58 -13.02 4.74 2.99
N LYS A 59 -13.09 3.64 2.23
CA LYS A 59 -12.38 2.39 2.54
C LYS A 59 -11.11 2.26 1.74
N ILE A 60 -10.04 1.75 2.36
CA ILE A 60 -8.81 1.38 1.65
C ILE A 60 -9.11 0.20 0.72
N VAL A 61 -8.96 0.42 -0.59
CA VAL A 61 -9.16 -0.58 -1.63
C VAL A 61 -7.92 -0.90 -2.43
N GLY A 62 -6.80 -0.19 -2.21
CA GLY A 62 -5.54 -0.52 -2.85
C GLY A 62 -4.34 -0.11 -2.00
N LEU A 63 -3.23 -0.80 -2.24
CA LEU A 63 -1.92 -0.57 -1.62
C LEU A 63 -0.86 -0.48 -2.71
N LEU A 64 0.15 0.38 -2.47
CA LEU A 64 1.39 0.41 -3.22
C LEU A 64 2.52 0.80 -2.27
N THR A 65 3.63 0.07 -2.29
CA THR A 65 4.85 0.45 -1.57
C THR A 65 5.86 1.01 -2.57
N LEU A 66 6.38 2.21 -2.33
CA LEU A 66 7.46 2.78 -3.13
C LEU A 66 8.77 2.69 -2.34
N ALA A 67 9.70 1.84 -2.76
CA ALA A 67 11.02 1.73 -2.18
C ALA A 67 11.98 2.72 -2.86
N ILE A 68 12.60 3.62 -2.09
CA ILE A 68 13.47 4.69 -2.58
C ILE A 68 14.89 4.50 -2.04
N PHE A 69 15.89 4.44 -2.93
CA PHE A 69 17.27 4.17 -2.53
C PHE A 69 18.30 4.89 -3.41
N ARG A 70 19.41 5.30 -2.80
CA ARG A 70 20.56 5.92 -3.47
C ARG A 70 21.48 4.83 -4.03
N ILE A 71 21.85 4.96 -5.29
CA ILE A 71 22.93 4.20 -5.93
C ILE A 71 24.05 5.17 -6.34
N PRO A 72 25.25 4.70 -6.75
CA PRO A 72 26.38 5.60 -7.04
C PRO A 72 26.10 6.71 -8.06
N THR A 73 25.13 6.51 -8.95
CA THR A 73 24.81 7.43 -10.05
C THR A 73 23.54 8.24 -9.87
N ALA A 74 22.62 7.86 -8.97
CA ALA A 74 21.30 8.49 -8.84
C ALA A 74 20.54 8.05 -7.57
N VAL A 75 19.41 8.71 -7.30
CA VAL A 75 18.33 8.14 -6.49
C VAL A 75 17.40 7.38 -7.43
N ARG A 76 17.01 6.15 -7.06
CA ARG A 76 16.03 5.34 -7.77
C ARG A 76 14.85 5.04 -6.86
N ALA A 77 13.73 4.70 -7.48
CA ALA A 77 12.58 4.16 -6.79
C ALA A 77 12.08 2.91 -7.51
N TRP A 78 11.64 1.91 -6.73
CA TRP A 78 10.97 0.71 -7.20
C TRP A 78 9.56 0.67 -6.64
N ILE A 79 8.63 0.24 -7.49
CA ILE A 79 7.24 0.01 -7.12
C ILE A 79 7.16 -1.46 -6.66
N GLU A 80 6.86 -1.63 -5.38
CA GLU A 80 6.69 -2.91 -4.71
C GLU A 80 5.22 -3.06 -4.27
N ASP A 81 4.79 -4.32 -4.14
CA ASP A 81 3.50 -4.70 -3.53
C ASP A 81 2.28 -3.89 -3.99
N VAL A 82 2.03 -3.86 -5.31
CA VAL A 82 0.86 -3.18 -5.88
C VAL A 82 -0.34 -4.11 -5.93
N VAL A 83 -1.41 -3.74 -5.23
CA VAL A 83 -2.64 -4.53 -5.21
C VAL A 83 -3.86 -3.64 -5.09
N VAL A 84 -4.91 -4.03 -5.82
CA VAL A 84 -6.25 -3.44 -5.74
C VAL A 84 -7.22 -4.55 -5.37
N ASP A 85 -8.13 -4.27 -4.44
CA ASP A 85 -9.19 -5.20 -4.06
C ASP A 85 -9.96 -5.61 -5.31
N SER A 86 -10.10 -6.92 -5.50
CA SER A 86 -10.95 -7.49 -6.55
C SER A 86 -12.39 -6.94 -6.54
N ALA A 87 -12.92 -6.56 -5.37
CA ALA A 87 -14.24 -5.95 -5.23
C ALA A 87 -14.31 -4.50 -5.73
N ALA A 88 -13.16 -3.82 -5.87
CA ALA A 88 -13.06 -2.43 -6.33
C ALA A 88 -12.60 -2.31 -7.79
N ARG A 89 -12.63 -3.42 -8.56
CA ARG A 89 -12.32 -3.40 -10.00
C ARG A 89 -13.21 -2.41 -10.76
N SER A 90 -12.71 -1.96 -11.91
CA SER A 90 -13.38 -1.00 -12.80
C SER A 90 -13.51 0.44 -12.29
N HIS A 91 -12.92 0.77 -11.14
CA HIS A 91 -12.85 2.16 -10.64
C HIS A 91 -11.65 2.95 -11.19
N GLY A 92 -10.77 2.31 -11.97
CA GLY A 92 -9.53 2.94 -12.47
C GLY A 92 -8.49 3.20 -11.38
N VAL A 93 -8.54 2.39 -10.31
CA VAL A 93 -7.55 2.32 -9.23
C VAL A 93 -6.26 1.71 -9.75
#